data_AF-A0A7C1WHM3-F1
#
_entry.id   AF-A0A7C1WHM3-F1
#
_cell.length_a   1.000
_cell.length_b   1.000
_cell.length_c   1.000
_cell.angle_alpha   90.00
_cell.angle_beta   90.00
_cell.angle_gamma   90.00
#
_symmetry.space_group_name_H-M   'P 1'
#
loop_
_entity.id
_entity.type
_entity.pdbx_description
1 polymer ?
#
loop_
_entity_poly.entity_id
_entity_poly.type
_entity_poly.pdbx_seq_one_letter_code
_entity_poly.pdbx_strand_id
1 'polypeptide(L)'
;MSTTDALSPETTLADLATKHTAASRVFHAHGLDFCCHGQIPLSQACTAANLDPNAILDEIRAATRSDEPSESWDERPLPELIDHILTAYHEDHRSELPRLIEMAEKVERVHAEKPTCPAGLAANLHAIQADLDMHMMKEEEILFPLIRSGRGQMAGGPIQVMEREHEDVARLLERQRELTSNYNPPEEACNTWRALFLGCKDLERALMEHIHLENNVLFPRALRG
;
A
#
# COMPACT_ATOMS: atom_id res chain seq x y z
N MET A 1 -23.89 20.66 11.99
CA MET A 1 -24.24 19.26 12.28
C MET A 1 -23.50 18.43 11.23
N SER A 2 -22.32 17.91 11.57
CA SER A 2 -21.46 17.16 10.65
C SER A 2 -22.02 15.76 10.41
N THR A 3 -22.18 15.37 9.15
CA THR A 3 -22.72 14.06 8.73
C THR A 3 -21.66 13.24 7.97
N THR A 4 -20.42 13.20 8.45
CA THR A 4 -19.30 12.53 7.75
C THR A 4 -18.49 11.53 8.58
N ASP A 5 -18.90 11.24 9.82
CA ASP A 5 -18.28 10.26 10.75
C ASP A 5 -18.89 8.85 10.67
N ALA A 6 -19.84 8.60 9.76
CA ALA A 6 -20.54 7.32 9.72
C ALA A 6 -19.77 6.30 8.86
N LEU A 7 -19.12 5.33 9.52
CA LEU A 7 -18.74 4.04 8.94
C LEU A 7 -19.97 3.44 8.22
N SER A 8 -20.01 3.61 6.90
CA SER A 8 -21.14 3.30 6.04
C SER A 8 -20.66 2.53 4.79
N PRO A 9 -21.43 1.54 4.31
CA PRO A 9 -21.10 0.82 3.07
C PRO A 9 -21.00 1.73 1.84
N GLU A 10 -21.64 2.89 1.89
CA GLU A 10 -21.66 3.87 0.79
C GLU A 10 -20.51 4.88 0.86
N THR A 11 -19.66 4.81 1.90
CA THR A 11 -18.41 5.58 1.96
C THR A 11 -17.36 4.90 1.10
N THR A 12 -16.52 5.68 0.42
CA THR A 12 -15.46 5.15 -0.43
C THR A 12 -14.37 4.46 0.40
N LEU A 13 -13.66 3.50 -0.19
CA LEU A 13 -12.52 2.85 0.47
C LEU A 13 -11.45 3.88 0.87
N ALA A 14 -11.17 4.84 -0.01
CA ALA A 14 -10.23 5.91 0.23
C ALA A 14 -10.64 6.75 1.46
N ASP A 15 -11.88 7.24 1.51
CA ASP A 15 -12.35 8.05 2.63
C ASP A 15 -12.32 7.28 3.96
N LEU A 16 -12.65 5.97 3.93
CA LEU A 16 -12.58 5.11 5.11
C LEU A 16 -11.13 4.91 5.57
N ALA A 17 -10.20 4.69 4.66
CA ALA A 17 -8.77 4.51 4.97
C ALA A 17 -8.14 5.81 5.50
N THR A 18 -8.50 6.96 4.94
CA THR A 18 -8.00 8.27 5.41
C THR A 18 -8.51 8.61 6.82
N LYS A 19 -9.79 8.34 7.11
CA LYS A 19 -10.42 8.69 8.40
C LYS A 19 -10.14 7.66 9.50
N HIS A 20 -9.89 6.41 9.12
CA HIS A 20 -9.70 5.31 10.05
C HIS A 20 -8.46 4.51 9.66
N THR A 21 -7.35 4.71 10.36
CA THR A 21 -6.10 3.94 10.17
C THR A 21 -6.30 2.43 10.27
N ALA A 22 -7.28 1.98 11.07
CA ALA A 22 -7.63 0.56 11.14
C ALA A 22 -8.24 0.02 9.84
N ALA A 23 -8.84 0.87 9.01
CA ALA A 23 -9.49 0.46 7.77
C ALA A 23 -8.49 0.01 6.71
N SER A 24 -7.34 0.68 6.54
CA SER A 24 -6.29 0.23 5.61
C SER A 24 -5.86 -1.21 5.89
N ARG A 25 -5.64 -1.54 7.18
CA ARG A 25 -5.26 -2.89 7.62
C ARG A 25 -6.33 -3.93 7.34
N VAL A 26 -7.61 -3.59 7.59
CA VAL A 26 -8.72 -4.50 7.28
C VAL A 26 -8.85 -4.69 5.77
N PHE A 27 -8.80 -3.62 4.99
CA PHE A 27 -8.86 -3.70 3.53
C PHE A 27 -7.72 -4.53 2.94
N HIS A 28 -6.49 -4.34 3.40
CA HIS A 28 -5.32 -5.15 3.01
C HIS A 28 -5.51 -6.64 3.31
N ALA A 29 -6.04 -6.97 4.50
CA ALA A 29 -6.31 -8.34 4.90
C ALA A 29 -7.34 -9.04 4.02
N HIS A 30 -8.30 -8.27 3.49
CA HIS A 30 -9.38 -8.74 2.61
C HIS A 30 -9.10 -8.55 1.12
N GLY A 31 -7.92 -8.02 0.74
CA GLY A 31 -7.55 -7.79 -0.66
C GLY A 31 -8.36 -6.69 -1.35
N LEU A 32 -8.83 -5.70 -0.59
CA LEU A 32 -9.56 -4.54 -1.12
C LEU A 32 -8.57 -3.42 -1.49
N ASP A 33 -8.64 -2.96 -2.74
CA ASP A 33 -7.78 -1.89 -3.27
C ASP A 33 -8.30 -0.50 -2.85
N PHE A 34 -7.78 -0.01 -1.73
CA PHE A 34 -8.09 1.32 -1.20
C PHE A 34 -7.10 2.41 -1.66
N CYS A 35 -6.02 2.03 -2.35
CA CYS A 35 -4.91 2.94 -2.68
C CYS A 35 -5.00 3.48 -4.12
N CYS A 36 -5.19 2.61 -5.12
CA CYS A 36 -5.28 3.00 -6.53
C CYS A 36 -6.73 3.20 -6.98
N HIS A 37 -7.63 2.29 -6.59
CA HIS A 37 -9.05 2.32 -6.98
C HIS A 37 -9.98 2.67 -5.81
N GLY A 38 -9.48 3.39 -4.80
CA GLY A 38 -10.19 3.66 -3.55
C GLY A 38 -11.43 4.54 -3.67
N GLN A 39 -11.70 5.16 -4.81
CA GLN A 39 -12.83 6.08 -5.04
C GLN A 39 -14.18 5.38 -5.28
N ILE A 40 -14.25 4.07 -5.10
CA ILE A 40 -15.51 3.30 -5.14
C ILE A 40 -16.07 3.07 -3.73
N PRO A 41 -17.40 2.97 -3.57
CA PRO A 41 -18.02 2.60 -2.29
C PRO A 41 -17.55 1.23 -1.77
N LEU A 42 -17.46 1.09 -0.44
CA LEU A 42 -17.16 -0.19 0.20
C LEU A 42 -18.13 -1.30 -0.26
N SER A 43 -19.43 -1.00 -0.38
CA SER A 43 -20.44 -1.95 -0.84
C SER A 43 -20.14 -2.51 -2.23
N GLN A 44 -19.66 -1.66 -3.14
CA GLN A 44 -19.27 -2.05 -4.49
C GLN A 44 -18.00 -2.90 -4.47
N ALA A 45 -16.97 -2.49 -3.73
CA ALA A 45 -15.72 -3.23 -3.61
C ALA A 45 -15.93 -4.62 -2.98
N CYS A 46 -16.72 -4.70 -1.90
CA CYS A 46 -17.08 -5.96 -1.27
C CYS A 46 -17.89 -6.86 -2.21
N THR A 47 -18.80 -6.32 -3.00
CA THR A 47 -19.56 -7.12 -3.99
C THR A 47 -18.63 -7.76 -5.02
N ALA A 48 -17.65 -7.01 -5.54
CA ALA A 48 -16.67 -7.55 -6.49
C ALA A 48 -15.77 -8.63 -5.86
N ALA A 49 -15.46 -8.49 -4.56
CA ALA A 49 -14.65 -9.44 -3.80
C ALA A 49 -15.46 -10.59 -3.15
N ASN A 50 -16.79 -10.65 -3.34
CA ASN A 50 -17.69 -11.60 -2.69
C ASN A 50 -17.60 -11.58 -1.14
N LEU A 51 -17.55 -10.37 -0.57
CA LEU A 51 -17.50 -10.08 0.87
C LEU A 51 -18.80 -9.39 1.34
N ASP A 52 -19.13 -9.51 2.62
CA ASP A 52 -20.21 -8.73 3.25
C ASP A 52 -19.68 -7.37 3.74
N PRO A 53 -20.13 -6.23 3.17
CA PRO A 53 -19.65 -4.92 3.59
C PRO A 53 -19.95 -4.61 5.07
N ASN A 54 -21.01 -5.17 5.66
CA ASN A 54 -21.30 -4.93 7.08
C ASN A 54 -20.29 -5.65 7.99
N ALA A 55 -19.90 -6.88 7.62
CA ALA A 55 -18.87 -7.61 8.34
C ALA A 55 -17.52 -6.87 8.33
N ILE A 56 -17.15 -6.29 7.17
CA ILE A 56 -15.95 -5.46 7.06
C ILE A 56 -16.03 -4.23 7.95
N LEU A 57 -17.16 -3.51 7.96
CA LEU A 57 -17.35 -2.35 8.84
C LEU A 57 -17.25 -2.73 10.33
N ASP A 58 -17.79 -3.87 10.73
CA ASP A 58 -17.71 -4.35 12.10
C ASP A 58 -16.28 -4.71 12.50
N GLU A 59 -15.49 -5.28 11.59
CA GLU A 59 -14.06 -5.52 11.81
C GLU A 59 -13.28 -4.21 11.97
N ILE A 60 -13.55 -3.21 11.12
CA ILE A 60 -12.96 -1.87 11.25
C ILE A 60 -13.30 -1.26 12.60
N ARG A 61 -14.57 -1.35 13.05
CA ARG A 61 -15.00 -0.85 14.36
C ARG A 61 -14.27 -1.55 15.51
N ALA A 62 -14.11 -2.86 15.43
CA ALA A 62 -13.39 -3.63 16.44
C ALA A 62 -11.92 -3.22 16.51
N ALA A 63 -11.26 -3.11 15.36
CA ALA A 63 -9.85 -2.72 15.26
C ALA A 63 -9.61 -1.25 15.68
N THR A 64 -10.57 -0.35 15.46
CA THR A 64 -10.47 1.07 15.86
C THR A 64 -10.52 1.25 17.38
N ARG A 65 -11.24 0.38 18.11
CA ARG A 65 -11.37 0.45 19.58
C ARG A 65 -10.09 0.06 20.35
N SER A 66 -9.03 -0.33 19.66
CA SER A 66 -7.83 -0.94 20.24
C SER A 66 -6.67 0.05 20.50
N ASP A 67 -6.94 1.36 20.57
CA ASP A 67 -6.00 2.45 20.89
C ASP A 67 -4.76 2.55 19.98
N GLU A 68 -4.90 3.29 18.89
CA GLU A 68 -3.85 4.22 18.44
C GLU A 68 -4.50 5.56 18.05
N PRO A 69 -3.85 6.70 18.35
CA PRO A 69 -4.25 7.98 17.79
C PRO A 69 -4.24 7.89 16.26
N SER A 70 -5.40 8.09 15.63
CA SER A 70 -5.47 8.32 14.18
C SER A 70 -4.83 9.68 13.91
N GLU A 71 -3.59 9.69 13.40
CA GLU A 71 -3.01 10.91 12.85
C GLU A 71 -3.66 11.19 11.50
N SER A 72 -4.61 12.12 11.50
CA SER A 72 -5.28 12.55 10.28
C SER A 72 -4.32 13.40 9.43
N TRP A 73 -3.88 12.84 8.30
CA TRP A 73 -3.05 13.55 7.32
C TRP A 73 -3.83 14.55 6.47
N ASP A 74 -5.17 14.50 6.48
CA ASP A 74 -6.03 15.37 5.68
C ASP A 74 -5.85 16.87 5.99
N GLU A 75 -5.54 17.19 7.24
CA GLU A 75 -5.44 18.58 7.72
C GLU A 75 -3.99 19.06 7.89
N ARG A 76 -3.01 18.14 7.85
CA ARG A 76 -1.59 18.45 8.03
C ARG A 76 -0.99 19.19 6.83
N PRO A 77 -0.05 20.13 7.00
CA PRO A 77 0.63 20.78 5.88
C PRO A 77 1.27 19.77 4.90
N LEU A 78 1.19 20.04 3.60
CA LEU A 78 1.76 19.15 2.58
C LEU A 78 3.27 18.88 2.77
N PRO A 79 4.10 19.85 3.18
CA PRO A 79 5.50 19.56 3.47
C PRO A 79 5.71 18.52 4.58
N GLU A 80 4.88 18.53 5.64
CA GLU A 80 4.93 17.54 6.72
C GLU A 80 4.53 16.14 6.22
N LEU A 81 3.48 16.06 5.39
CA LEU A 81 3.08 14.79 4.77
C LEU A 81 4.17 14.24 3.85
N ILE A 82 4.85 15.11 3.08
CA ILE A 82 5.99 14.69 2.26
C ILE A 82 7.14 14.20 3.14
N ASP A 83 7.50 14.91 4.21
CA ASP A 83 8.55 14.45 5.14
C ASP A 83 8.21 13.09 5.75
N HIS A 84 6.94 12.86 6.08
CA HIS A 84 6.47 11.56 6.55
C HIS A 84 6.60 10.48 5.47
N ILE A 85 6.17 10.74 4.24
CA ILE A 85 6.29 9.78 3.12
C ILE A 85 7.75 9.36 2.92
N LEU A 86 8.66 10.33 2.93
CA LEU A 86 10.09 10.08 2.74
C LEU A 86 10.66 9.20 3.87
N THR A 87 10.36 9.54 5.11
CA THR A 87 10.98 8.90 6.29
C THR A 87 10.31 7.59 6.68
N ALA A 88 8.99 7.49 6.56
CA ALA A 88 8.22 6.31 7.00
C ALA A 88 8.02 5.27 5.89
N TYR A 89 8.19 5.63 4.61
CA TYR A 89 7.96 4.72 3.50
C TYR A 89 9.17 4.63 2.57
N HIS A 90 9.65 5.73 1.99
CA HIS A 90 10.73 5.64 1.00
C HIS A 90 12.04 5.06 1.58
N GLU A 91 12.46 5.55 2.75
CA GLU A 91 13.65 5.01 3.45
C GLU A 91 13.47 3.52 3.81
N ASP A 92 12.29 3.17 4.35
CA ASP A 92 11.98 1.80 4.76
C ASP A 92 11.96 0.85 3.56
N HIS A 93 11.32 1.22 2.45
CA HIS A 93 11.28 0.43 1.22
C HIS A 93 12.68 0.18 0.65
N ARG A 94 13.54 1.21 0.61
CA ARG A 94 14.94 1.08 0.17
C ARG A 94 15.74 0.12 1.04
N SER A 95 15.44 0.06 2.34
CA SER A 95 16.12 -0.83 3.27
C SER A 95 15.60 -2.28 3.21
N GLU A 96 14.28 -2.46 3.07
CA GLU A 96 13.60 -3.75 3.19
C GLU A 96 13.65 -4.58 1.92
N LEU A 97 13.50 -3.96 0.74
CA LEU A 97 13.51 -4.68 -0.54
C LEU A 97 14.79 -5.50 -0.77
N PRO A 98 16.02 -4.96 -0.60
CA PRO A 98 17.24 -5.74 -0.75
C PRO A 98 17.29 -6.96 0.18
N ARG A 99 16.81 -6.80 1.42
CA ARG A 99 16.75 -7.87 2.42
C ARG A 99 15.79 -8.98 1.99
N LEU A 100 14.61 -8.63 1.50
CA LEU A 100 13.61 -9.59 1.03
C LEU A 100 14.07 -10.31 -0.24
N ILE A 101 14.74 -9.60 -1.14
CA ILE A 101 15.35 -10.18 -2.35
C ILE A 101 16.37 -11.26 -1.98
N GLU A 102 17.32 -10.97 -1.08
CA GLU A 102 18.32 -11.95 -0.64
C GLU A 102 17.67 -13.18 -0.01
N MET A 103 16.64 -12.97 0.81
CA MET A 103 15.86 -14.05 1.41
C MET A 103 15.14 -14.89 0.36
N ALA A 104 14.52 -14.27 -0.65
CA ALA A 104 13.84 -14.95 -1.74
C ALA A 104 14.81 -15.78 -2.58
N GLU A 105 15.94 -15.21 -3.00
CA GLU A 105 16.97 -15.93 -3.75
C GLU A 105 17.52 -17.14 -2.97
N LYS A 106 17.69 -16.99 -1.65
CA LYS A 106 18.12 -18.09 -0.78
C LYS A 106 17.05 -19.17 -0.68
N VAL A 107 15.79 -18.79 -0.49
CA VAL A 107 14.65 -19.73 -0.40
C VAL A 107 14.51 -20.49 -1.71
N GLU A 108 14.49 -19.81 -2.85
CA GLU A 108 14.39 -20.43 -4.17
C GLU A 108 15.55 -21.38 -4.44
N ARG A 109 16.79 -20.98 -4.12
CA ARG A 109 17.97 -21.84 -4.29
C ARG A 109 17.94 -23.10 -3.42
N VAL A 110 17.60 -22.96 -2.13
CA VAL A 110 17.63 -24.08 -1.17
C VAL A 110 16.43 -25.02 -1.33
N HIS A 111 15.31 -24.50 -1.82
CA HIS A 111 14.06 -25.24 -1.94
C HIS A 111 13.63 -25.50 -3.40
N ALA A 112 14.50 -25.30 -4.39
CA ALA A 112 14.21 -25.44 -5.82
C ALA A 112 13.48 -26.74 -6.21
N GLU A 113 13.82 -27.86 -5.57
CA GLU A 113 13.23 -29.18 -5.85
C GLU A 113 11.84 -29.38 -5.21
N LYS A 114 11.38 -28.45 -4.36
CA LYS A 114 10.07 -28.53 -3.71
C LYS A 114 9.00 -27.95 -4.66
N PRO A 115 7.90 -28.67 -4.93
CA PRO A 115 6.79 -28.14 -5.75
C PRO A 115 6.14 -26.87 -5.18
N THR A 116 6.26 -26.66 -3.88
CA THR A 116 5.71 -25.51 -3.14
C THR A 116 6.66 -24.30 -3.13
N CYS A 117 7.88 -24.43 -3.69
CA CYS A 117 8.86 -23.35 -3.77
C CYS A 117 8.23 -22.13 -4.47
N PRO A 118 8.40 -20.90 -3.93
CA PRO A 118 7.83 -19.69 -4.51
C PRO A 118 8.70 -19.21 -5.70
N ALA A 119 8.86 -20.05 -6.71
CA ALA A 119 9.76 -19.82 -7.82
C ALA A 119 9.39 -18.54 -8.58
N GLY A 120 10.35 -17.63 -8.75
CA GLY A 120 10.15 -16.34 -9.40
C GLY A 120 9.76 -15.19 -8.44
N LEU A 121 9.67 -15.44 -7.14
CA LEU A 121 9.45 -14.39 -6.14
C LEU A 121 10.62 -13.40 -6.09
N ALA A 122 11.85 -13.89 -6.16
CA ALA A 122 13.04 -13.04 -6.22
C ALA A 122 13.00 -12.12 -7.45
N ALA A 123 12.66 -12.65 -8.63
CA ALA A 123 12.52 -11.86 -9.85
C ALA A 123 11.41 -10.80 -9.74
N ASN A 124 10.28 -11.14 -9.11
CA ASN A 124 9.19 -10.19 -8.86
C ASN A 124 9.63 -9.07 -7.90
N LEU A 125 10.34 -9.39 -6.83
CA LEU A 125 10.87 -8.41 -5.88
C LEU A 125 11.92 -7.48 -6.52
N HIS A 126 12.77 -8.01 -7.39
CA HIS A 126 13.69 -7.20 -8.21
C HIS A 126 12.94 -6.22 -9.13
N ALA A 127 11.82 -6.65 -9.73
CA ALA A 127 10.99 -5.76 -10.55
C ALA A 127 10.34 -4.65 -9.70
N ILE A 128 9.78 -4.99 -8.53
CA ILE A 128 9.24 -4.00 -7.58
C ILE A 128 10.32 -2.99 -7.20
N GLN A 129 11.53 -3.45 -6.86
CA GLN A 129 12.63 -2.56 -6.51
C GLN A 129 13.01 -1.62 -7.65
N ALA A 130 13.16 -2.13 -8.87
CA ALA A 130 13.57 -1.31 -10.00
C ALA A 130 12.54 -0.22 -10.33
N ASP A 131 11.24 -0.57 -10.31
CA ASP A 131 10.16 0.38 -10.56
C ASP A 131 10.08 1.42 -9.44
N LEU A 132 10.16 0.98 -8.18
CA LEU A 132 10.05 1.85 -7.01
C LEU A 132 11.24 2.80 -6.86
N ASP A 133 12.47 2.35 -7.09
CA ASP A 133 13.68 3.21 -7.04
C ASP A 133 13.57 4.37 -8.04
N MET A 134 13.15 4.06 -9.26
CA MET A 134 12.96 5.08 -10.29
C MET A 134 11.78 6.01 -9.98
N HIS A 135 10.69 5.45 -9.49
CA HIS A 135 9.49 6.17 -9.07
C HIS A 135 9.81 7.19 -7.96
N MET A 136 10.31 6.71 -6.81
CA MET A 136 10.63 7.53 -5.65
C MET A 136 11.66 8.62 -5.99
N MET A 137 12.62 8.35 -6.88
CA MET A 137 13.57 9.37 -7.34
C MET A 137 12.88 10.53 -8.08
N LYS A 138 11.88 10.26 -8.94
CA LYS A 138 11.13 11.32 -9.64
C LYS A 138 10.32 12.13 -8.65
N GLU A 139 9.77 11.49 -7.63
CA GLU A 139 9.04 12.19 -6.59
C GLU A 139 9.95 13.10 -5.79
N GLU A 140 11.04 12.56 -5.25
CA GLU A 140 12.02 13.25 -4.41
C GLU A 140 12.70 14.43 -5.13
N GLU A 141 13.10 14.25 -6.38
CA GLU A 141 13.88 15.25 -7.10
C GLU A 141 13.01 16.27 -7.85
N ILE A 142 11.77 15.92 -8.21
CA ILE A 142 10.93 16.74 -9.09
C ILE A 142 9.58 17.07 -8.47
N LEU A 143 8.75 16.06 -8.17
CA LEU A 143 7.35 16.28 -7.80
C LEU A 143 7.23 16.91 -6.42
N PHE A 144 7.87 16.35 -5.41
CA PHE A 144 7.82 16.84 -4.04
C PHE A 144 8.41 18.25 -3.90
N PRO A 145 9.56 18.61 -4.50
CA PRO A 145 10.04 20.00 -4.53
C PRO A 145 9.05 20.97 -5.20
N LEU A 146 8.38 20.55 -6.28
CA LEU A 146 7.36 21.36 -6.94
C LEU A 146 6.18 21.62 -5.99
N ILE A 147 5.67 20.59 -5.32
CA ILE A 147 4.57 20.70 -4.35
C ILE A 147 4.99 21.59 -3.16
N ARG A 148 6.17 21.36 -2.57
CA ARG A 148 6.72 22.18 -1.46
C ARG A 148 6.85 23.66 -1.80
N SER A 149 7.10 23.98 -3.07
CA SER A 149 7.18 25.37 -3.54
C SER A 149 5.80 26.04 -3.75
N GLY A 150 4.70 25.39 -3.36
CA GLY A 150 3.34 25.91 -3.53
C GLY A 150 2.84 25.85 -4.98
N ARG A 151 3.52 25.10 -5.86
CA ARG A 151 3.18 24.99 -7.29
C ARG A 151 2.51 23.66 -7.63
N GLY A 152 1.91 22.99 -6.64
CA GLY A 152 1.23 21.70 -6.80
C GLY A 152 0.12 21.71 -7.87
N GLN A 153 -0.59 22.83 -8.05
CA GLN A 153 -1.61 22.96 -9.10
C GLN A 153 -1.06 22.76 -10.53
N MET A 154 0.26 22.95 -10.73
CA MET A 154 0.92 22.71 -12.03
C MET A 154 1.35 21.25 -12.23
N ALA A 155 1.20 20.40 -11.21
CA ALA A 155 1.72 19.04 -11.19
C ALA A 155 0.79 17.99 -11.81
N GLY A 156 -0.33 18.39 -12.43
CA GLY A 156 -1.33 17.44 -12.95
C GLY A 156 -0.77 16.42 -13.96
N GLY A 157 0.12 16.85 -14.86
CA GLY A 157 0.80 15.93 -15.78
C GLY A 157 1.71 14.92 -15.05
N PRO A 158 2.68 15.38 -14.24
CA PRO A 158 3.50 14.51 -13.40
C PRO A 158 2.71 13.55 -12.50
N ILE A 159 1.67 14.02 -11.81
CA ILE A 159 0.82 13.19 -10.93
C ILE A 159 0.17 12.04 -11.69
N GLN A 160 -0.37 12.29 -12.89
CA GLN A 160 -0.95 11.22 -13.72
C GLN A 160 0.07 10.14 -14.12
N VAL A 161 1.36 10.49 -14.20
CA VAL A 161 2.42 9.51 -14.45
C VAL A 161 2.68 8.69 -13.18
N MET A 162 2.75 9.33 -12.01
CA MET A 162 2.93 8.62 -10.73
C MET A 162 1.77 7.66 -10.44
N GLU A 163 0.52 8.09 -10.65
CA GLU A 163 -0.67 7.24 -10.45
C GLU A 163 -0.66 5.98 -11.36
N ARG A 164 -0.18 6.10 -12.60
CA ARG A 164 -0.02 4.93 -13.48
C ARG A 164 1.08 3.99 -13.00
N GLU A 165 2.17 4.54 -12.50
CA GLU A 165 3.25 3.73 -11.93
C GLU A 165 2.81 3.03 -10.64
N HIS A 166 1.92 3.64 -9.85
CA HIS A 166 1.26 2.98 -8.72
C HIS A 166 0.41 1.78 -9.17
N GLU A 167 -0.31 1.89 -10.28
CA GLU A 167 -1.03 0.74 -10.85
C GLU A 167 -0.08 -0.36 -11.32
N ASP A 168 1.10 0.00 -11.85
CA ASP A 168 2.13 -0.95 -12.28
C ASP A 168 2.68 -1.73 -11.07
N VAL A 169 3.00 -1.02 -9.97
CA VAL A 169 3.43 -1.62 -8.70
C VAL A 169 2.32 -2.49 -8.11
N ALA A 170 1.06 -2.06 -8.15
CA ALA A 170 -0.07 -2.85 -7.66
C ALA A 170 -0.17 -4.22 -8.35
N ARG A 171 0.07 -4.30 -9.66
CA ARG A 171 0.09 -5.58 -10.39
C ARG A 171 1.25 -6.48 -9.98
N LEU A 172 2.40 -5.91 -9.62
CA LEU A 172 3.54 -6.68 -9.08
C LEU A 172 3.24 -7.21 -7.66
N LEU A 173 2.47 -6.47 -6.86
CA LEU A 173 2.01 -6.92 -5.54
C LEU A 173 0.96 -8.03 -5.65
N GLU A 174 0.02 -7.95 -6.60
CA GLU A 174 -0.89 -9.05 -6.91
C GLU A 174 -0.11 -10.31 -7.29
N ARG A 175 0.90 -10.18 -8.16
CA ARG A 175 1.77 -11.30 -8.54
C ARG A 175 2.55 -11.85 -7.35
N GLN A 176 3.04 -11.00 -6.47
CA GLN A 176 3.70 -11.41 -5.23
C GLN A 176 2.76 -12.24 -4.35
N ARG A 177 1.51 -11.83 -4.23
CA ARG A 177 0.48 -12.53 -3.46
C ARG A 177 0.19 -13.91 -4.04
N GLU A 178 0.13 -14.05 -5.37
CA GLU A 178 -0.01 -15.35 -6.03
C GLU A 178 1.18 -16.28 -5.73
N LEU A 179 2.41 -15.79 -5.93
CA LEU A 179 3.66 -16.54 -5.72
C LEU A 179 3.82 -17.03 -4.28
N THR A 180 3.23 -16.31 -3.34
CA THR A 180 3.29 -16.60 -1.90
C THR A 180 2.07 -17.34 -1.37
N SER A 181 1.15 -17.77 -2.23
CA SER A 181 -0.13 -18.39 -1.82
C SER A 181 -0.89 -17.53 -0.79
N ASN A 182 -1.00 -16.24 -1.08
CA ASN A 182 -1.54 -15.22 -0.18
C ASN A 182 -0.75 -15.13 1.15
N TYR A 183 0.57 -15.15 1.07
CA TYR A 183 1.49 -15.13 2.21
C TYR A 183 1.31 -16.30 3.19
N ASN A 184 0.78 -17.43 2.73
CA ASN A 184 0.61 -18.65 3.54
C ASN A 184 1.75 -19.63 3.25
N PRO A 185 2.79 -19.69 4.11
CA PRO A 185 3.90 -20.60 3.89
C PRO A 185 3.44 -22.05 4.06
N PRO A 186 3.92 -23.00 3.23
CA PRO A 186 3.58 -24.41 3.35
C PRO A 186 4.13 -25.01 4.65
N GLU A 187 3.68 -26.21 5.04
CA GLU A 187 4.05 -26.84 6.32
C GLU A 187 5.58 -27.01 6.44
N GLU A 188 6.22 -27.42 5.35
CA GLU A 188 7.66 -27.66 5.23
C GLU A 188 8.52 -26.41 5.10
N ALA A 189 7.92 -25.21 5.17
CA ALA A 189 8.66 -23.95 5.11
C ALA A 189 9.58 -23.78 6.33
N CYS A 190 10.87 -23.54 6.06
CA CYS A 190 11.83 -23.21 7.10
C CYS A 190 11.59 -21.79 7.64
N ASN A 191 12.27 -21.44 8.74
CA ASN A 191 12.12 -20.13 9.38
C ASN A 191 12.42 -18.96 8.43
N THR A 192 13.42 -19.08 7.55
CA THR A 192 13.74 -18.03 6.55
C THR A 192 12.60 -17.84 5.56
N TRP A 193 11.97 -18.92 5.11
CA TRP A 193 10.84 -18.85 4.19
C TRP A 193 9.60 -18.26 4.88
N ARG A 194 9.29 -18.68 6.10
CA ARG A 194 8.19 -18.08 6.88
C ARG A 194 8.41 -16.59 7.12
N ALA A 195 9.64 -16.20 7.47
CA ALA A 195 10.01 -14.79 7.65
C ALA A 195 9.96 -13.99 6.33
N LEU A 196 10.30 -14.61 5.19
CA LEU A 196 10.18 -13.98 3.87
C LEU A 196 8.71 -13.65 3.58
N PHE A 197 7.80 -14.59 3.78
CA PHE A 197 6.37 -14.35 3.51
C PHE A 197 5.78 -13.29 4.43
N LEU A 198 6.18 -13.28 5.71
CA LEU A 198 5.79 -12.21 6.63
C LEU A 198 6.32 -10.84 6.15
N GLY A 199 7.60 -10.77 5.78
CA GLY A 199 8.21 -9.54 5.29
C GLY A 199 7.59 -9.05 3.97
N CYS A 200 7.27 -9.94 3.03
CA CYS A 200 6.54 -9.57 1.80
C CYS A 200 5.14 -9.03 2.11
N LYS A 201 4.44 -9.61 3.09
CA LYS A 201 3.14 -9.13 3.55
C LYS A 201 3.22 -7.74 4.19
N ASP A 202 4.25 -7.51 4.99
CA ASP A 202 4.51 -6.21 5.63
C ASP A 202 4.90 -5.15 4.59
N LEU A 203 5.73 -5.50 3.61
CA LEU A 203 6.08 -4.64 2.47
C LEU A 203 4.83 -4.25 1.67
N GLU A 204 3.98 -5.21 1.32
CA GLU A 204 2.74 -4.94 0.57
C GLU A 204 1.82 -4.00 1.33
N ARG A 205 1.63 -4.22 2.64
CA ARG A 205 0.85 -3.30 3.48
C ARG A 205 1.42 -1.88 3.45
N ALA A 206 2.73 -1.76 3.67
CA ALA A 206 3.39 -0.46 3.73
C ALA A 206 3.32 0.28 2.39
N LEU A 207 3.53 -0.41 1.26
CA LEU A 207 3.37 0.17 -0.08
C LEU A 207 1.94 0.62 -0.37
N MET A 208 0.93 -0.18 0.03
CA MET A 208 -0.46 0.22 -0.16
C MET A 208 -0.82 1.45 0.69
N GLU A 209 -0.30 1.56 1.92
CA GLU A 209 -0.50 2.73 2.78
C GLU A 209 0.21 3.97 2.21
N HIS A 210 1.46 3.82 1.74
CA HIS A 210 2.23 4.86 1.03
C HIS A 210 1.44 5.41 -0.17
N ILE A 211 1.10 4.53 -1.12
CA ILE A 211 0.36 4.90 -2.34
C ILE A 211 -0.99 5.53 -2.00
N HIS A 212 -1.66 5.05 -0.94
CA HIS A 212 -2.91 5.64 -0.49
C HIS A 212 -2.73 7.10 -0.03
N LEU A 213 -1.71 7.38 0.78
CA LEU A 213 -1.41 8.74 1.23
C LEU A 213 -1.13 9.66 0.05
N GLU A 214 -0.48 9.15 -0.99
CA GLU A 214 -0.20 9.93 -2.19
C GLU A 214 -1.44 10.18 -3.04
N ASN A 215 -2.09 9.10 -3.51
CA ASN A 215 -3.22 9.17 -4.42
C ASN A 215 -4.44 9.85 -3.80
N ASN A 216 -4.69 9.63 -2.51
CA ASN A 216 -5.95 10.05 -1.87
C ASN A 216 -5.80 11.26 -0.96
N VAL A 217 -4.57 11.61 -0.54
CA VAL A 217 -4.33 12.76 0.34
C VAL A 217 -3.42 13.80 -0.32
N LEU A 218 -2.16 13.47 -0.62
CA LEU A 218 -1.16 14.43 -1.10
C LEU A 218 -1.52 15.01 -2.47
N PHE A 219 -1.73 14.16 -3.48
CA PHE A 219 -1.94 14.60 -4.86
C PHE A 219 -3.23 15.41 -5.03
N PRO A 220 -4.40 14.98 -4.51
CA PRO A 220 -5.63 15.76 -4.64
C PRO A 220 -5.53 17.11 -3.94
N ARG A 221 -4.84 17.18 -2.79
CA ARG A 221 -4.64 18.44 -2.06
C ARG A 221 -3.67 19.36 -2.79
N ALA A 222 -2.56 18.84 -3.31
CA ALA A 222 -1.60 19.59 -4.10
C ALA A 222 -2.24 20.23 -5.35
N LEU A 223 -3.14 19.52 -6.02
CA LEU A 223 -3.86 20.01 -7.21
C LEU A 223 -4.90 21.09 -6.89
N ARG A 224 -5.39 21.17 -5.65
CA ARG A 224 -6.34 22.20 -5.22
C ARG A 224 -5.66 23.52 -4.83
N GLY A 225 -4.38 23.48 -4.45
CA GLY A 225 -3.59 24.65 -4.03
C GLY A 225 -3.65 24.88 -2.53
#